data_AF-A0A540MXE3-F1
#
_entry.id   AF-A0A540MXE3-F1
#
_cell.length_a   1.000
_cell.length_b   1.000
_cell.length_c   1.000
_cell.angle_alpha   90.00
_cell.angle_beta   90.00
_cell.angle_gamma   90.00
#
_symmetry.space_group_name_H-M   'P 1'
#
loop_
_entity.id
_entity.type
_entity.pdbx_description
1 polymer ?
#
loop_
_entity_poly.entity_id
_entity_poly.type
_entity_poly.pdbx_seq_one_letter_code
_entity_poly.pdbx_strand_id
1 'polypeptide(L)'
;MSSRRKRGRVEMMEVVRGVSFPVIFSYDKAETNIGDLVVYPKLDFLWFLSVLSHKIGILLRQLTVFLSSLETCQQIPIIGKVNFNTISREELLLPYGA
;
A
#
# COMPACT_ATOMS: atom_id res chain seq x y z
N MET A 1 5.08 -54.04 -6.90
CA MET A 1 6.14 -53.22 -6.24
C MET A 1 5.59 -51.83 -5.98
N SER A 2 5.87 -51.31 -4.79
CA SER A 2 5.17 -50.21 -4.11
C SER A 2 5.23 -48.85 -4.82
N SER A 3 4.07 -48.22 -4.97
CA SER A 3 3.89 -46.82 -5.39
C SER A 3 4.34 -45.86 -4.29
N ARG A 4 5.49 -45.19 -4.46
CA ARG A 4 5.89 -44.03 -3.65
C ARG A 4 6.10 -42.81 -4.54
N ARG A 5 4.99 -42.20 -4.98
CA ARG A 5 5.01 -40.79 -5.38
C ARG A 5 5.08 -39.97 -4.09
N LYS A 6 6.29 -39.51 -3.75
CA LYS A 6 6.49 -38.50 -2.71
C LYS A 6 5.68 -37.27 -3.12
N ARG A 7 4.52 -37.06 -2.49
CA ARG A 7 3.89 -35.74 -2.45
C ARG A 7 4.89 -34.85 -1.70
N GLY A 8 5.64 -34.05 -2.45
CA GLY A 8 6.33 -32.92 -1.87
C GLY A 8 5.29 -32.11 -1.12
N ARG A 9 5.49 -31.93 0.18
CA ARG A 9 4.86 -30.84 0.91
C ARG A 9 5.21 -29.58 0.11
N VAL A 10 4.24 -29.04 -0.60
CA VAL A 10 4.31 -27.63 -0.98
C VAL A 10 4.21 -26.92 0.37
N GLU A 11 5.35 -26.52 0.92
CA GLU A 11 5.35 -25.53 1.98
C GLU A 11 4.61 -24.34 1.41
N MET A 12 3.42 -24.10 1.97
CA MET A 12 2.66 -22.89 1.73
C MET A 12 3.52 -21.76 2.31
N MET A 13 4.43 -21.21 1.50
CA MET A 13 4.95 -19.87 1.75
C MET A 13 3.72 -19.02 2.03
N GLU A 14 3.69 -18.35 3.18
CA GLU A 14 2.76 -17.23 3.35
C GLU A 14 2.96 -16.34 2.11
N VAL A 15 2.02 -16.43 1.17
CA VAL A 15 1.93 -15.46 0.11
C VAL A 15 1.59 -14.20 0.86
N VAL A 16 2.60 -13.36 1.08
CA VAL A 16 2.41 -12.01 1.58
C VAL A 16 1.54 -11.34 0.51
N ARG A 17 0.22 -11.41 0.68
CA ARG A 17 -0.73 -10.82 -0.25
C ARG A 17 -0.59 -9.33 -0.09
N GLY A 18 -0.11 -8.67 -1.15
CA GLY A 18 -0.16 -7.23 -1.23
C GLY A 18 -1.63 -6.78 -1.27
N VAL A 19 -1.88 -5.58 -0.78
CA VAL A 19 -3.20 -4.94 -0.82
C VAL A 19 -3.20 -3.91 -1.94
N SER A 20 -4.23 -3.94 -2.78
CA SER A 20 -4.42 -2.97 -3.85
C SER A 20 -5.08 -1.71 -3.28
N PHE A 21 -4.46 -0.55 -3.48
CA PHE A 21 -5.03 0.73 -3.10
C PHE A 21 -5.21 1.61 -4.34
N PRO A 22 -6.37 2.26 -4.53
CA PRO A 22 -6.51 3.28 -5.54
C PRO A 22 -5.61 4.47 -5.18
N VAL A 23 -4.88 5.01 -6.15
CA VAL A 23 -4.04 6.19 -5.95
C VAL A 23 -4.63 7.37 -6.70
N ILE A 24 -4.83 8.46 -5.96
CA ILE A 24 -5.27 9.74 -6.50
C ILE A 24 -4.08 10.69 -6.46
N PHE A 25 -3.76 11.26 -7.62
CA PHE A 25 -2.81 12.34 -7.74
C PHE A 25 -3.56 13.68 -7.75
N SER A 26 -3.25 14.56 -6.80
CA SER A 26 -3.85 15.89 -6.73
C SER A 26 -2.80 16.95 -7.07
N TYR A 27 -3.12 17.83 -8.00
CA TYR A 27 -2.32 19.01 -8.35
C TYR A 27 -3.19 20.25 -8.30
N ASP A 28 -2.82 21.20 -7.42
CA ASP A 28 -3.64 22.37 -7.09
C ASP A 28 -5.07 21.97 -6.69
N LYS A 29 -6.06 22.16 -7.57
CA LYS A 29 -7.48 21.79 -7.36
C LYS A 29 -7.95 20.61 -8.20
N ALA A 30 -7.08 20.03 -9.02
CA ALA A 30 -7.41 18.91 -9.90
C ALA A 30 -7.00 17.59 -9.25
N GLU A 31 -7.91 16.60 -9.25
CA GLU A 31 -7.65 15.24 -8.81
C GLU A 31 -7.71 14.29 -9.99
N THR A 32 -6.72 13.41 -10.11
CA THR A 32 -6.62 12.41 -11.17
C THR A 32 -6.38 11.05 -10.55
N ASN A 33 -7.28 10.10 -10.80
CA ASN A 33 -7.04 8.71 -10.45
C ASN A 33 -5.97 8.13 -11.38
N ILE A 34 -4.81 7.76 -10.82
CA ILE A 34 -3.69 7.19 -11.58
C ILE A 34 -3.71 5.65 -11.56
N GLY A 35 -4.79 5.07 -11.09
CA GLY A 35 -5.03 3.64 -10.96
C GLY A 35 -4.48 3.04 -9.68
N ASP A 36 -4.67 1.73 -9.57
CA ASP A 36 -4.31 1.00 -8.36
C ASP A 36 -2.80 0.80 -8.22
N LEU A 37 -2.36 0.71 -6.97
CA LEU A 37 -1.01 0.34 -6.58
C LEU A 37 -1.08 -0.78 -5.54
N VAL A 38 -0.39 -1.88 -5.84
CA VAL A 38 -0.26 -2.99 -4.90
C VAL A 38 0.83 -2.67 -3.89
N VAL A 39 0.43 -2.58 -2.62
CA VAL A 39 1.31 -2.29 -1.50
C VAL A 39 1.53 -3.56 -0.71
N TYR A 40 2.79 -3.93 -0.52
CA TYR A 40 3.16 -5.07 0.31
C TYR A 40 3.50 -4.61 1.74
N PRO A 41 3.15 -5.38 2.78
CA PRO A 41 3.51 -5.10 4.17
C PRO A 41 4.99 -4.76 4.43
N LYS A 42 5.91 -5.35 3.63
CA LYS A 42 7.36 -5.14 3.73
C LYS A 42 7.90 -4.14 2.70
N LEU A 43 7.02 -3.44 1.97
CA LEU A 43 7.44 -2.46 0.97
C LEU A 43 8.11 -1.28 1.68
N ASP A 44 9.31 -0.95 1.22
CA ASP A 44 10.03 0.21 1.72
C ASP A 44 9.40 1.51 1.19
N PHE A 45 9.37 2.55 2.01
CA PHE A 45 8.73 3.81 1.66
C PHE A 45 9.44 4.53 0.50
N LEU A 46 10.77 4.47 0.40
CA LEU A 46 11.50 5.07 -0.72
C LEU A 46 11.21 4.32 -2.02
N TRP A 47 11.12 2.99 -1.96
CA TRP A 47 10.69 2.18 -3.09
C TRP A 47 9.27 2.53 -3.54
N PHE A 48 8.34 2.67 -2.59
CA PHE A 48 6.97 3.11 -2.86
C PHE A 48 6.93 4.48 -3.55
N LEU A 49 7.66 5.47 -3.02
CA LEU A 49 7.76 6.79 -3.66
C LEU A 49 8.40 6.70 -5.06
N SER A 50 9.38 5.82 -5.25
CA SER A 50 10.04 5.65 -6.56
C SER A 50 9.07 5.09 -7.60
N VAL A 51 8.19 4.17 -7.22
CA VAL A 51 7.14 3.65 -8.10
C VAL A 51 6.15 4.75 -8.47
N LEU A 52 5.71 5.56 -7.51
CA LEU A 52 4.82 6.70 -7.79
C LEU A 52 5.50 7.75 -8.68
N SER A 53 6.75 8.08 -8.39
CA SER A 53 7.57 9.01 -9.17
C SER A 53 7.66 8.56 -10.63
N HIS A 54 7.91 7.27 -10.87
CA HIS A 54 7.96 6.72 -12.22
C HIS A 54 6.60 6.76 -12.92
N LYS A 55 5.51 6.45 -12.19
CA LYS A 55 4.15 6.41 -12.71
C LYS A 55 3.61 7.81 -13.08
N ILE A 56 3.97 8.83 -12.32
CA ILE A 56 3.46 10.21 -12.48
C ILE A 56 4.46 11.10 -13.25
N GLY A 57 5.74 10.73 -13.31
CA GLY A 57 6.79 11.53 -13.97
C GLY A 57 7.28 12.73 -13.16
N ILE A 58 7.14 12.69 -11.83
CA ILE A 58 7.51 13.77 -10.90
C ILE A 58 8.66 13.32 -9.99
N LEU A 59 9.56 14.23 -9.62
CA LEU A 59 10.67 13.90 -8.73
C LEU A 59 10.19 13.52 -7.33
N LEU A 60 10.82 12.50 -6.74
CA LEU A 60 10.57 12.02 -5.36
C LEU A 60 10.43 13.14 -4.32
N ARG A 61 11.30 14.17 -4.39
CA ARG A 61 11.34 15.29 -3.42
C ARG A 61 10.16 16.25 -3.52
N GLN A 62 9.40 16.18 -4.61
CA GLN A 62 8.23 17.01 -4.87
C GLN A 62 6.92 16.27 -4.55
N LEU A 63 7.00 15.01 -4.16
CA LEU A 63 5.84 14.20 -3.80
C LEU A 63 5.59 14.27 -2.30
N THR A 64 4.34 14.55 -1.95
CA THR A 64 3.80 14.36 -0.60
C THR A 64 2.70 13.33 -0.70
N VAL A 65 2.75 12.29 0.14
CA VAL A 65 1.77 11.21 0.11
C VAL A 65 0.92 11.27 1.36
N PHE A 66 -0.38 11.11 1.19
CA PHE A 66 -1.35 11.03 2.26
C PHE A 66 -2.10 9.70 2.16
N LEU A 67 -2.34 9.07 3.31
CA LEU A 67 -3.35 8.04 3.43
C LEU A 67 -4.69 8.76 3.64
N SER A 68 -5.66 8.46 2.79
CA SER A 68 -6.99 9.07 2.89
C SER A 68 -8.04 8.00 3.17
N SER A 69 -8.97 8.33 4.08
CA SER A 69 -10.21 7.59 4.28
C SER A 69 -11.33 8.20 3.45
N LEU A 70 -12.07 7.35 2.72
CA LEU A 70 -13.32 7.77 2.10
C LEU A 70 -14.42 8.08 3.12
N GLU A 71 -14.39 7.44 4.29
CA GLU A 71 -15.46 7.55 5.29
C GLU A 71 -15.31 8.79 6.17
N THR A 72 -14.08 9.08 6.59
CA THR A 72 -13.82 10.19 7.52
C THR A 72 -13.30 11.44 6.83
N CYS A 73 -13.03 11.37 5.51
CA CYS A 73 -12.30 12.38 4.73
C CYS A 73 -10.96 12.79 5.37
N GLN A 74 -10.45 11.99 6.32
CA GLN A 74 -9.23 12.30 7.03
C GLN A 74 -8.04 11.96 6.15
N GLN A 75 -7.09 12.89 6.09
CA GLN A 75 -5.82 12.71 5.40
C GLN A 75 -4.71 12.62 6.43
N ILE A 76 -3.99 11.50 6.45
CA ILE A 76 -2.86 11.26 7.33
C ILE A 76 -1.60 11.32 6.47
N PRO A 77 -0.69 12.29 6.68
CA PRO A 77 0.55 12.36 5.92
C PRO A 77 1.42 11.13 6.18
N ILE A 78 1.90 10.51 5.11
CA ILE A 78 2.83 9.38 5.16
C ILE A 78 4.25 9.96 5.18
N ILE A 79 4.70 10.34 6.37
CA ILE A 79 6.03 10.89 6.64
C ILE A 79 7.02 9.77 6.99
N GLY A 80 7.50 9.05 5.97
CA GLY A 80 8.65 8.15 6.12
C GLY A 80 8.28 6.70 6.43
N LYS A 81 8.92 6.12 7.46
CA LYS A 81 8.94 4.66 7.74
C LYS A 81 7.58 4.14 8.20
N VAL A 82 6.67 4.01 7.25
CA VAL A 82 5.32 3.52 7.46
C VAL A 82 5.30 2.00 7.31
N ASN A 83 4.66 1.35 8.28
CA ASN A 83 4.39 -0.07 8.19
C ASN A 83 3.11 -0.27 7.38
N PHE A 84 3.22 -0.58 6.11
CA PHE A 84 2.03 -0.82 5.29
C PHE A 84 1.20 -2.01 5.76
N ASN A 85 1.74 -2.88 6.63
CA ASN A 85 0.96 -3.95 7.28
C ASN A 85 -0.14 -3.40 8.20
N THR A 86 0.09 -2.25 8.86
CA THR A 86 -0.93 -1.63 9.73
C THR A 86 -1.98 -0.91 8.89
N ILE A 87 -1.58 -0.31 7.76
CA ILE A 87 -2.53 0.30 6.81
C ILE A 87 -3.44 -0.75 6.16
N SER A 88 -2.90 -1.95 5.89
CA SER A 88 -3.67 -3.04 5.26
C SER A 88 -4.71 -3.72 6.15
N ARG A 89 -4.69 -3.49 7.48
CA ARG A 89 -5.43 -4.32 8.46
C ARG A 89 -6.47 -3.60 9.30
N GLU A 90 -6.62 -2.28 9.20
CA GLU A 90 -7.54 -1.56 10.08
C GLU A 90 -8.53 -0.72 9.25
N GLU A 91 -9.82 -1.04 9.39
CA GLU A 91 -10.83 -0.02 9.68
C GLU A 91 -10.14 1.07 10.49
N LEU A 92 -10.17 2.31 10.03
CA LEU A 92 -9.69 3.44 10.81
C LEU A 92 -10.46 3.45 12.12
N LEU A 93 -9.85 2.86 13.16
CA LEU A 93 -10.30 3.02 14.52
C LEU A 93 -10.23 4.51 14.78
N LEU A 94 -11.43 5.10 14.81
CA LEU A 94 -11.72 6.43 15.29
C LEU A 94 -10.81 6.71 16.49
N PRO A 95 -10.22 7.91 16.63
CA PRO A 95 -9.77 8.32 17.94
C PRO A 95 -11.02 8.30 18.82
N TYR A 96 -11.02 7.38 19.77
CA TYR A 96 -11.91 7.29 20.93
C TYR A 96 -12.87 8.48 21.08
N GLY A 97 -14.16 8.21 20.93
CA GLY A 97 -15.18 8.98 21.62
C GLY A 97 -15.12 8.65 23.11
N ALA A 98 -14.71 9.63 23.91
CA ALA A 98 -15.20 9.93 25.26
C ALA A 98 -14.78 11.36 25.61
#